data_AF-A0A0C9RGU9-F1
#
_entry.id   AF-A0A0C9RGU9-F1
#
_cell.length_a   1.000
_cell.length_b   1.000
_cell.length_c   1.000
_cell.angle_alpha   90.00
_cell.angle_beta   90.00
_cell.angle_gamma   90.00
#
_symmetry.space_group_name_H-M   'P 1'
#
loop_
_entity.id
_entity.type
_entity.pdbx_description
1 polymer ?
#
loop_
_entity_poly.entity_id
_entity_poly.type
_entity_poly.pdbx_seq_one_letter_code
_entity_poly.pdbx_strand_id
1 'polypeptide(L)'
;MLVRSLIPPGIGLRTVDEFHRDVAPLCTGPSMEPTIYSNDILLTEHITPRLLKSKKGDIVIAKCPSNPRQHICKRIKAVEGEKVCYGFTTYVIPQGHIWLEGDNSSNSADSRQYGPVPQGLVRARAICKVWPPNDITLLTTKCVNPD
;
A
#
# COMPACT_ATOMS: atom_id res chain seq x y z
N MET A 1 7.48 -1.57 4.56
CA MET A 1 7.50 -2.80 3.79
C MET A 1 7.69 -2.39 2.35
N LEU A 2 8.80 -2.81 1.77
CA LEU A 2 9.13 -2.60 0.38
C LEU A 2 8.57 -3.74 -0.45
N VAL A 3 8.24 -3.41 -1.69
CA VAL A 3 7.59 -4.33 -2.62
C VAL A 3 8.48 -4.47 -3.85
N ARG A 4 8.81 -5.71 -4.23
CA ARG A 4 9.66 -6.02 -5.40
C ARG A 4 8.91 -6.89 -6.40
N SER A 5 9.17 -6.62 -7.69
CA SER A 5 8.73 -7.48 -8.78
C SER A 5 9.39 -8.85 -8.70
N LEU A 6 8.61 -9.90 -8.95
CA LEU A 6 9.12 -11.27 -9.16
C LEU A 6 9.41 -11.57 -10.64
N ILE A 7 8.98 -10.70 -11.57
CA ILE A 7 9.16 -10.90 -13.01
C ILE A 7 10.38 -10.09 -13.47
N PRO A 8 11.43 -10.73 -14.03
CA PRO A 8 12.61 -10.01 -14.49
C PRO A 8 12.27 -9.06 -15.65
N PRO A 9 12.93 -7.88 -15.73
CA PRO A 9 12.64 -6.83 -16.71
C PRO A 9 13.06 -7.18 -18.17
N GLY A 10 13.16 -8.46 -18.52
CA GLY A 10 13.74 -8.96 -19.77
C GLY A 10 12.75 -9.55 -20.80
N ILE A 11 11.46 -9.67 -20.49
CA ILE A 11 10.46 -10.22 -21.42
C ILE A 11 9.48 -9.10 -21.79
N GLY A 12 9.79 -8.33 -22.83
CA GLY A 12 8.82 -7.46 -23.52
C GLY A 12 9.10 -5.95 -23.50
N LEU A 13 9.54 -5.44 -24.67
CA LEU A 13 9.42 -4.07 -25.23
C LEU A 13 9.63 -2.85 -24.32
N ARG A 14 10.80 -2.24 -24.47
CA ARG A 14 11.16 -0.90 -24.01
C ARG A 14 10.55 0.18 -24.90
N THR A 15 9.35 0.65 -24.59
CA THR A 15 8.87 2.04 -24.78
C THR A 15 7.39 2.10 -24.40
N VAL A 16 6.99 3.11 -23.64
CA VAL A 16 5.61 3.49 -23.25
C VAL A 16 4.77 2.63 -22.29
N ASP A 17 5.23 1.49 -21.77
CA ASP A 17 4.37 0.64 -20.91
C ASP A 17 5.04 0.12 -19.62
N GLU A 18 5.57 1.03 -18.79
CA GLU A 18 6.00 0.76 -17.39
C GLU A 18 4.83 0.34 -16.45
N PHE A 19 3.67 0.04 -17.03
CA PHE A 19 2.37 -0.16 -16.42
C PHE A 19 1.95 -1.64 -16.31
N HIS A 20 2.78 -2.55 -16.84
CA HIS A 20 2.64 -4.00 -16.66
C HIS A 20 3.17 -4.41 -15.28
N ARG A 21 2.29 -4.54 -14.29
CA ARG A 21 1.63 -5.81 -13.89
C ARG A 21 2.52 -6.77 -13.09
N ASP A 22 3.07 -6.30 -11.97
CA ASP A 22 3.31 -7.21 -10.85
C ASP A 22 1.97 -7.50 -10.20
N VAL A 23 1.29 -8.53 -10.71
CA VAL A 23 0.09 -9.09 -10.08
C VAL A 23 0.46 -9.75 -8.76
N ALA A 24 1.69 -10.26 -8.66
CA ALA A 24 2.20 -11.05 -7.55
C ALA A 24 3.53 -10.51 -6.99
N PRO A 25 3.58 -9.33 -6.34
CA PRO A 25 4.83 -8.83 -5.80
C PRO A 25 5.26 -9.53 -4.52
N LEU A 26 6.58 -9.52 -4.29
CA LEU A 26 7.22 -9.99 -3.07
C LEU A 26 7.33 -8.85 -2.04
N CYS A 27 6.92 -9.13 -0.82
CA CYS A 27 7.01 -8.21 0.31
C CYS A 27 8.32 -8.37 1.07
N THR A 28 8.94 -7.25 1.45
CA THR A 28 10.16 -7.23 2.26
C THR A 28 10.07 -6.21 3.38
N GLY A 29 10.38 -6.63 4.61
CA GLY A 29 10.47 -5.80 5.81
C GLY A 29 9.18 -5.79 6.65
N PRO A 30 9.28 -5.47 7.95
CA PRO A 30 8.27 -5.88 8.95
C PRO A 30 7.08 -4.93 9.11
N SER A 31 6.99 -3.84 8.34
CA SER A 31 6.06 -2.75 8.65
C SER A 31 4.57 -3.10 8.54
N MET A 32 4.22 -4.22 7.92
CA MET A 32 2.83 -4.67 7.75
C MET A 32 2.53 -5.91 8.60
N GLU A 33 3.44 -6.32 9.48
CA GLU A 33 3.21 -7.41 10.42
C GLU A 33 2.17 -6.99 11.47
N PRO A 34 1.32 -7.91 11.96
CA PRO A 34 1.26 -9.34 11.65
C PRO A 34 0.42 -9.69 10.40
N THR A 35 -0.12 -8.71 9.67
CA THR A 35 -0.99 -8.98 8.53
C THR A 35 -0.21 -9.53 7.33
N ILE A 36 0.98 -8.97 7.07
CA ILE A 36 1.86 -9.35 5.97
C ILE A 36 3.28 -9.44 6.51
N TYR A 37 3.92 -10.58 6.28
CA TYR A 37 5.29 -10.87 6.68
C TYR A 37 6.26 -10.68 5.51
N SER A 38 7.55 -10.63 5.83
CA SER A 38 8.60 -10.68 4.81
C SER A 38 8.53 -12.01 4.05
N ASN A 39 8.72 -11.96 2.74
CA ASN A 39 8.59 -13.07 1.79
C ASN A 39 7.16 -13.53 1.46
N ASP A 40 6.14 -12.83 1.96
CA ASP A 40 4.77 -13.04 1.49
C ASP A 40 4.63 -12.57 0.04
N ILE A 41 3.83 -13.31 -0.74
CA ILE A 41 3.44 -12.91 -2.10
C ILE A 41 1.98 -12.48 -2.04
N LEU A 42 1.71 -11.29 -2.55
CA LEU A 42 0.37 -10.71 -2.56
C LEU A 42 -0.24 -10.79 -3.95
N LEU A 43 -1.51 -11.16 -4.07
CA LEU A 43 -2.28 -10.87 -5.27
C LEU A 43 -2.74 -9.42 -5.23
N THR A 44 -2.47 -8.69 -6.30
CA THR A 44 -2.79 -7.26 -6.38
C THR A 44 -3.59 -6.94 -7.64
N GLU A 45 -4.50 -5.99 -7.52
CA GLU A 45 -5.21 -5.42 -8.66
C GLU A 45 -4.75 -3.99 -8.96
N HIS A 46 -4.74 -3.65 -10.25
CA HIS A 46 -4.26 -2.36 -10.77
C HIS A 46 -5.39 -1.51 -11.37
N ILE A 47 -6.62 -2.05 -11.42
CA ILE A 47 -7.78 -1.41 -12.05
C ILE A 47 -8.50 -0.50 -11.06
N THR A 48 -8.86 -1.02 -9.87
CA THR A 48 -9.62 -0.26 -8.86
C THR A 48 -8.98 1.08 -8.50
N PRO A 49 -7.65 1.21 -8.25
CA PRO A 49 -7.06 2.51 -7.90
C PRO A 49 -7.18 3.59 -8.99
N ARG A 50 -7.41 3.20 -10.25
CA ARG A 50 -7.52 4.13 -11.40
C ARG A 50 -8.96 4.53 -11.69
N LEU A 51 -9.91 3.65 -11.38
CA LEU A 51 -11.33 3.83 -11.72
C LEU A 51 -12.19 4.19 -10.51
N LEU A 52 -11.76 3.81 -9.31
CA LEU A 52 -12.53 3.92 -8.07
C LEU A 52 -11.70 4.62 -6.99
N LYS A 53 -12.39 5.33 -6.08
CA LYS A 53 -11.74 5.91 -4.90
C LYS A 53 -11.33 4.80 -3.93
N SER A 54 -10.08 4.89 -3.47
CA SER A 54 -9.55 3.98 -2.46
C SER A 54 -10.33 4.14 -1.15
N LYS A 55 -10.58 3.03 -0.45
CA LYS A 55 -11.36 3.04 0.80
C LYS A 55 -10.44 2.96 2.02
N LYS A 56 -10.91 3.53 3.13
CA LYS A 56 -10.31 3.33 4.45
C LYS A 56 -10.24 1.83 4.76
N GLY A 57 -9.10 1.36 5.21
CA GLY A 57 -8.81 -0.04 5.54
C GLY A 57 -8.14 -0.83 4.41
N ASP A 58 -8.16 -0.35 3.16
CA ASP A 58 -7.52 -1.03 2.03
C ASP A 58 -6.00 -1.07 2.20
N ILE A 59 -5.38 -2.15 1.75
CA ILE A 59 -3.92 -2.26 1.67
C ILE A 59 -3.50 -1.91 0.25
N VAL A 60 -2.60 -0.93 0.11
CA VAL A 60 -2.19 -0.42 -1.20
C VAL A 60 -0.69 -0.46 -1.36
N ILE A 61 -0.28 -0.62 -2.62
CA ILE A 61 1.09 -0.45 -3.08
C ILE A 61 1.18 0.92 -3.73
N ALA A 62 2.03 1.78 -3.20
CA ALA A 62 2.25 3.13 -3.69
C ALA A 62 3.73 3.39 -3.98
N LYS A 63 4.02 4.36 -4.86
CA LYS A 63 5.39 4.90 -4.97
C LYS A 63 5.75 5.62 -3.67
N CYS A 64 6.94 5.35 -3.16
CA CYS A 64 7.43 6.00 -1.95
C CYS A 64 7.59 7.51 -2.21
N PRO A 65 6.96 8.39 -1.41
CA PRO A 65 7.06 9.84 -1.59
C PRO A 65 8.50 10.36 -1.52
N SER A 66 9.31 9.78 -0.63
CA SER A 66 10.71 10.16 -0.41
C SER A 66 11.68 9.55 -1.43
N ASN A 67 11.32 8.42 -2.05
CA ASN A 67 12.16 7.75 -3.04
C ASN A 67 11.31 7.12 -4.16
N PRO A 68 11.09 7.83 -5.28
CA PRO A 68 10.21 7.37 -6.35
C PRO A 68 10.61 6.05 -7.03
N ARG A 69 11.85 5.57 -6.80
CA ARG A 69 12.34 4.27 -7.31
C ARG A 69 11.85 3.08 -6.48
N GLN A 70 11.24 3.32 -5.33
CA GLN A 70 10.79 2.30 -4.40
C GLN A 70 9.26 2.28 -4.29
N HIS A 71 8.71 1.07 -4.18
CA HIS A 71 7.30 0.87 -3.86
C HIS A 71 7.15 0.47 -2.39
N ILE A 72 6.15 1.07 -1.73
CA ILE A 72 5.77 0.79 -0.35
C ILE A 72 4.42 0.08 -0.30
N CYS A 73 4.28 -0.89 0.60
CA CYS A 73 3.00 -1.50 0.97
C CYS A 73 2.56 -0.94 2.32
N LYS A 74 1.36 -0.35 2.36
CA LYS A 74 0.76 0.29 3.55
C LYS A 74 -0.75 0.16 3.55
N ARG A 75 -1.37 0.33 4.72
CA ARG A 75 -2.83 0.39 4.88
C ARG A 75 -3.33 1.83 4.85
N ILE A 76 -4.44 2.07 4.19
CA ILE A 76 -5.15 3.36 4.23
C ILE A 76 -5.84 3.48 5.59
N LYS A 77 -5.35 4.38 6.44
CA LYS A 77 -5.96 4.67 7.74
C LYS A 77 -6.99 5.79 7.65
N ALA A 78 -6.84 6.74 6.72
CA ALA A 78 -7.81 7.80 6.47
C ALA A 78 -7.78 8.25 5.00
N VAL A 79 -8.90 8.80 4.54
CA VAL A 79 -9.10 9.32 3.16
C VAL A 79 -9.40 10.81 3.19
N GLU A 80 -9.51 11.44 2.02
CA GLU A 80 -9.83 12.85 1.87
C GLU A 80 -11.00 13.31 2.78
N GLY A 81 -10.82 14.46 3.44
CA GLY A 81 -11.81 15.04 4.34
C GLY A 81 -11.84 14.45 5.76
N GLU A 82 -11.23 13.28 5.99
CA GLU A 82 -11.09 12.74 7.34
C GLU A 82 -9.99 13.47 8.14
N LYS A 83 -10.04 13.29 9.47
CA LYS A 83 -9.04 13.82 10.41
C LYS A 83 -8.28 12.68 11.06
N VAL A 84 -6.98 12.84 11.21
CA VAL A 84 -6.11 11.88 11.92
C VAL A 84 -5.37 12.63 13.02
N CYS A 85 -5.49 12.14 14.25
CA CYS A 85 -4.75 12.65 15.39
C CYS A 85 -3.48 11.83 15.58
N TYR A 86 -2.32 12.48 15.61
CA TYR A 86 -1.05 11.84 15.92
C TYR A 86 -0.29 12.67 16.94
N GLY A 87 -0.14 12.13 18.15
CA GLY A 87 0.37 12.88 19.31
C GLY A 87 -0.53 14.07 19.63
N PHE A 88 0.03 15.28 19.62
CA PHE A 88 -0.68 16.54 19.86
C PHE A 88 -1.11 17.26 18.57
N THR A 89 -0.91 16.64 17.41
CA THR A 89 -1.18 17.26 16.11
C THR A 89 -2.34 16.56 15.41
N THR A 90 -3.27 17.36 14.89
CA THR A 90 -4.39 16.88 14.07
C THR A 90 -4.14 17.21 12.61
N TYR A 91 -4.12 16.19 11.76
CA TYR A 91 -4.02 16.32 10.31
C TYR A 91 -5.39 16.21 9.68
N VAL A 92 -5.75 17.18 8.84
CA VAL A 92 -6.92 17.09 7.95
C VAL A 92 -6.44 16.60 6.59
N ILE A 93 -7.00 15.50 6.09
CA ILE A 93 -6.53 14.91 4.83
C ILE A 93 -7.04 15.75 3.65
N PRO A 94 -6.14 16.35 2.84
CA PRO A 94 -6.56 17.15 1.70
C PRO A 94 -7.30 16.33 0.64
N GLN A 95 -8.02 17.01 -0.26
CA GLN A 95 -8.64 16.37 -1.41
C GLN A 95 -7.60 15.65 -2.26
N GLY A 96 -7.94 14.45 -2.76
CA GLY A 96 -7.04 13.62 -3.55
C GLY A 96 -5.83 13.06 -2.80
N HIS A 97 -5.81 13.15 -1.46
CA HIS A 97 -4.77 12.58 -0.60
C HIS A 97 -5.35 11.47 0.28
N ILE A 98 -4.46 10.60 0.76
CA ILE A 98 -4.75 9.51 1.68
C ILE A 98 -3.70 9.45 2.78
N TRP A 99 -4.09 8.97 3.96
CA TRP A 99 -3.16 8.69 5.05
C TRP A 99 -2.84 7.20 5.08
N LEU A 100 -1.57 6.88 4.86
CA LEU A 100 -1.03 5.53 4.83
C LEU A 100 -0.24 5.21 6.10
N GLU A 101 -0.54 4.09 6.75
CA GLU A 101 0.18 3.58 7.91
C GLU A 101 0.54 2.10 7.76
N GLY A 102 1.63 1.69 8.39
CA GLY A 102 1.94 0.27 8.56
C GLY A 102 1.16 -0.34 9.72
N ASP A 103 0.78 -1.61 9.60
CA ASP A 103 0.16 -2.35 10.72
C ASP A 103 1.15 -2.51 11.90
N ASN A 104 2.46 -2.58 11.60
CA ASN A 104 3.51 -2.57 12.60
C ASN A 104 4.04 -1.15 12.83
N SER A 105 3.39 -0.44 13.76
CA SER A 105 3.66 0.95 14.08
C SER A 105 5.07 1.25 14.59
N SER A 106 5.75 0.27 15.21
CA SER A 106 7.11 0.45 15.75
C SER A 106 8.20 0.39 14.69
N ASN A 107 7.92 -0.17 13.51
CA ASN A 107 8.91 -0.38 12.46
C ASN A 107 8.37 -0.02 11.07
N SER A 108 7.84 1.20 10.97
CA SER A 108 7.19 1.70 9.77
C SER A 108 7.62 3.13 9.46
N ALA A 109 8.24 3.33 8.30
CA ALA A 109 8.26 4.64 7.66
C ALA A 109 6.94 4.81 6.90
N ASP A 110 6.10 5.74 7.36
CA ASP A 110 4.75 5.97 6.86
C ASP A 110 4.30 7.44 7.01
N SER A 111 3.00 7.72 6.85
CA SER A 111 2.46 9.10 6.81
C SER A 111 2.68 9.87 8.10
N ARG A 112 3.00 9.20 9.21
CA ARG A 112 3.42 9.87 10.46
C ARG A 112 4.72 10.65 10.30
N GLN A 113 5.57 10.25 9.36
CA GLN A 113 6.85 10.91 9.08
C GLN A 113 6.78 11.90 7.92
N TYR A 114 6.07 11.55 6.83
CA TYR A 114 6.04 12.36 5.60
C TYR A 114 4.70 13.04 5.32
N GLY A 115 3.67 12.83 6.15
CA GLY A 115 2.34 13.42 6.01
C GLY A 115 1.43 12.69 5.00
N PRO A 116 0.28 13.31 4.62
CA PRO A 116 -0.67 12.74 3.67
C PRO A 116 -0.02 12.49 2.31
N VAL A 117 -0.41 11.38 1.66
CA VAL A 117 0.16 10.93 0.38
C VAL A 117 -0.82 11.21 -0.75
N PRO A 118 -0.38 11.77 -1.89
CA PRO A 118 -1.24 11.91 -3.06
C PRO A 118 -1.76 10.54 -3.54
N GLN A 119 -3.06 10.41 -3.75
CA GLN A 119 -3.68 9.17 -4.21
C GLN A 119 -3.13 8.72 -5.57
N GLY A 120 -2.66 9.66 -6.41
CA GLY A 120 -2.00 9.37 -7.68
C GLY A 120 -0.67 8.60 -7.57
N LEU A 121 -0.09 8.48 -6.37
CA LEU A 121 1.07 7.61 -6.13
C LEU A 121 0.68 6.14 -5.96
N VAL A 122 -0.60 5.83 -5.71
CA VAL A 122 -1.10 4.47 -5.59
C VAL A 122 -1.04 3.76 -6.94
N ARG A 123 -0.46 2.57 -6.95
CA ARG A 123 -0.28 1.74 -8.14
C ARG A 123 -1.19 0.53 -8.15
N ALA A 124 -1.38 -0.11 -7.00
CA ALA A 124 -2.19 -1.31 -6.87
C ALA A 124 -2.85 -1.41 -5.50
N ARG A 125 -3.93 -2.19 -5.42
CA ARG A 125 -4.56 -2.64 -4.17
C ARG A 125 -4.24 -4.11 -3.96
N ALA A 126 -3.78 -4.47 -2.76
CA ALA A 126 -3.55 -5.86 -2.38
C ALA A 126 -4.88 -6.51 -1.97
N ILE A 127 -5.21 -7.63 -2.61
CA ILE A 127 -6.49 -8.34 -2.43
C ILE A 127 -6.33 -9.54 -1.51
N CYS A 128 -5.30 -10.36 -1.72
CA CYS A 128 -5.04 -11.52 -0.88
C CYS A 128 -3.55 -11.82 -0.78
N LYS A 129 -3.18 -12.52 0.29
CA LYS A 129 -1.91 -13.22 0.41
C LYS A 129 -2.07 -14.58 -0.26
N VAL A 130 -1.21 -14.90 -1.22
CA VAL A 130 -1.26 -16.17 -1.98
C VAL A 130 -0.10 -17.12 -1.66
N TRP A 131 0.95 -16.62 -1.03
CA TRP A 131 2.07 -17.41 -0.55
C TRP A 131 2.48 -16.94 0.85
N PRO A 132 2.79 -17.85 1.80
CA PRO A 132 2.88 -19.31 1.65
C PRO A 132 1.52 -20.01 1.42
N PRO A 133 1.49 -21.18 0.74
CA PRO A 133 0.24 -21.80 0.28
C PRO A 133 -0.61 -22.34 1.43
N ASN A 134 0.00 -22.57 2.59
CA ASN A 134 -0.67 -22.97 3.82
C ASN A 134 -1.33 -21.80 4.57
N ASP A 135 -1.20 -20.56 4.07
CA ASP A 135 -1.73 -19.34 4.68
C ASP A 135 -2.24 -18.37 3.59
N ILE A 136 -3.16 -18.85 2.76
CA ILE A 136 -3.85 -18.01 1.79
C ILE A 136 -4.94 -17.23 2.54
N THR A 137 -4.77 -15.91 2.63
CA THR A 137 -5.64 -15.05 3.42
C THR A 137 -6.15 -13.89 2.56
N LEU A 138 -7.47 -13.68 2.54
CA LEU A 138 -8.06 -12.49 1.92
C LEU A 138 -7.75 -11.26 2.77
N LEU A 139 -7.13 -10.25 2.15
CA LEU A 139 -6.83 -8.98 2.78
C LEU A 139 -8.08 -8.10 2.73
N THR A 140 -9.08 -8.48 3.53
CA THR A 140 -10.31 -7.70 3.62
C THR A 140 -10.04 -6.31 4.20
N THR A 141 -10.81 -5.34 3.75
CA THR A 141 -10.87 -4.01 4.36
C THR A 141 -11.31 -4.20 5.82
N LYS A 142 -10.40 -4.03 6.78
CA LYS A 142 -10.80 -4.01 8.19
C LYS A 142 -11.72 -2.82 8.37
N CYS A 143 -12.91 -3.03 8.94
CA CYS A 143 -13.73 -1.95 9.46
C CYS A 143 -12.88 -1.24 10.52
N VAL A 144 -12.37 -0.06 10.19
CA VAL A 144 -11.75 0.80 11.19
C VAL A 144 -12.89 1.33 12.03
N ASN A 145 -12.98 0.90 13.29
CA ASN A 145 -13.96 1.44 14.23
C ASN A 145 -13.88 2.97 14.22
N PRO A 146 -15.02 3.66 14.24
CA PRO A 146 -15.02 5.09 14.50
C PRO A 146 -14.60 5.28 15.96
N ASP A 147 -13.32 5.57 16.17
CA ASP A 147 -12.81 6.11 17.43
C ASP A 147 -13.28 7.57 17.57
#